data_AF-A0A2A5M6J9-F1
#
_entry.id   AF-A0A2A5M6J9-F1
#
_cell.length_a   1.000
_cell.length_b   1.000
_cell.length_c   1.000
_cell.angle_alpha   90.00
_cell.angle_beta   90.00
_cell.angle_gamma   90.00
#
_symmetry.space_group_name_H-M   'P 1'
#
loop_
_entity.id
_entity.type
_entity.pdbx_description
1 polymer ?
#
loop_
_entity_poly.entity_id
_entity_poly.type
_entity_poly.pdbx_seq_one_letter_code
_entity_poly.pdbx_strand_id
1 'polypeptide(L)'
;MNTPKWTSHDTRWVLSLFGTAIGAGVLLLPISAGLGGLIPLLVILVLAFPMTYLAHRNLCRFVLSSSNPKDDITFVAESYFGKGGGFLITLLYFFAILPILLVYSANLTTTLLEFLINQFNFNADLTHAARWWVSFLIVGVLVLISILGENVVTKAMSFLVFPFIIFLFIFSLLLIPQWNSSLFTNVDFSVISTSNFWVTLWLV
;
A
#
# COMPACT_ATOMS: atom_id res chain seq x y z
N MET A 1 -11.14 30.36 -11.61
CA MET A 1 -10.07 29.80 -10.76
C MET A 1 -8.91 29.43 -11.67
N ASN A 2 -7.77 30.11 -11.56
CA ASN A 2 -6.56 29.71 -12.30
C ASN A 2 -6.06 28.40 -11.68
N THR A 3 -5.99 27.33 -12.48
CA THR A 3 -5.36 26.09 -12.04
C THR A 3 -3.88 26.37 -11.78
N PRO A 4 -3.34 26.09 -10.58
CA PRO A 4 -1.92 26.26 -10.32
C PRO A 4 -1.11 25.42 -11.33
N LYS A 5 0.00 26.00 -11.83
CA LYS A 5 0.90 25.29 -12.75
C LYS A 5 1.60 24.17 -11.99
N TRP A 6 1.65 22.99 -12.60
CA TRP A 6 2.36 21.82 -12.08
C TRP A 6 3.84 22.13 -11.82
N THR A 7 4.34 21.72 -10.66
CA THR A 7 5.71 21.97 -10.22
C THR A 7 6.49 20.66 -10.02
N SER A 8 7.82 20.78 -9.89
CA SER A 8 8.68 19.66 -9.49
C SER A 8 8.35 19.13 -8.07
N HIS A 9 7.76 19.98 -7.22
CA HIS A 9 7.29 19.57 -5.91
C HIS A 9 6.10 18.61 -6.02
N ASP A 10 5.12 18.94 -6.87
CA ASP A 10 3.96 18.08 -7.13
C ASP A 10 4.37 16.72 -7.69
N THR A 11 5.38 16.71 -8.57
CA THR A 11 5.93 15.46 -9.12
C THR A 11 6.54 14.57 -8.03
N ARG A 12 7.30 15.15 -7.09
CA ARG A 12 7.87 14.41 -5.94
C ARG A 12 6.77 13.85 -5.05
N TRP A 13 5.71 14.61 -4.82
CA TRP A 13 4.56 14.15 -4.05
C TRP A 13 3.79 13.03 -4.72
N VAL A 14 3.52 13.14 -6.02
CA VAL A 14 2.85 12.05 -6.76
C VAL A 14 3.70 10.80 -6.78
N LEU A 15 5.01 10.91 -7.01
CA LEU A 15 5.91 9.76 -6.95
C LEU A 15 5.96 9.15 -5.54
N SER A 16 5.99 9.98 -4.50
CA SER A 16 5.94 9.50 -3.11
C SER A 16 4.63 8.77 -2.81
N LEU A 17 3.48 9.34 -3.21
CA LEU A 17 2.15 8.73 -3.05
C LEU A 17 2.02 7.44 -3.86
N PHE A 18 2.59 7.39 -5.04
CA PHE A 18 2.66 6.18 -5.85
C PHE A 18 3.51 5.11 -5.16
N GLY A 19 4.65 5.50 -4.58
CA GLY A 19 5.50 4.59 -3.81
C GLY A 19 4.85 4.04 -2.56
N THR A 20 4.01 4.82 -1.87
CA THR A 20 3.26 4.30 -0.72
C THR A 20 2.09 3.41 -1.14
N ALA A 21 1.49 3.65 -2.30
CA ALA A 21 0.43 2.77 -2.85
C ALA A 21 0.99 1.41 -3.31
N ILE A 22 2.24 1.40 -3.78
CA ILE A 22 2.92 0.19 -4.23
C ILE A 22 3.54 -0.53 -3.03
N GLY A 23 2.73 -1.36 -2.38
CA GLY A 23 3.16 -2.27 -1.32
C GLY A 23 3.44 -3.70 -1.78
N ALA A 24 3.63 -4.61 -0.81
CA ALA A 24 3.71 -6.06 -1.05
C ALA A 24 2.49 -6.62 -1.82
N GLY A 25 1.36 -5.91 -1.77
CA GLY A 25 0.16 -6.23 -2.52
C GLY A 25 0.32 -6.17 -4.03
N VAL A 26 1.29 -5.42 -4.60
CA VAL A 26 1.40 -5.31 -6.07
C VAL A 26 1.80 -6.64 -6.73
N LEU A 27 2.53 -7.50 -6.01
CA LEU A 27 2.85 -8.85 -6.50
C LEU A 27 1.81 -9.87 -6.04
N LEU A 28 1.42 -9.82 -4.76
CA LEU A 28 0.55 -10.84 -4.17
C LEU A 28 -0.93 -10.69 -4.54
N LEU A 29 -1.44 -9.47 -4.71
CA LEU A 29 -2.85 -9.24 -5.02
C LEU A 29 -3.21 -9.70 -6.43
N PRO A 30 -2.44 -9.40 -7.50
CA PRO A 30 -2.74 -9.94 -8.82
C PRO A 30 -2.68 -11.46 -8.87
N ILE A 31 -1.74 -12.08 -8.15
CA ILE A 31 -1.64 -13.54 -8.04
C ILE A 31 -2.87 -14.10 -7.32
N SER A 32 -3.22 -13.54 -6.16
CA SER A 32 -4.37 -13.97 -5.35
C SER A 32 -5.70 -13.75 -6.08
N ALA A 33 -5.86 -12.62 -6.76
CA ALA A 33 -7.02 -12.31 -7.60
C ALA A 33 -7.09 -13.25 -8.81
N GLY A 34 -5.94 -13.59 -9.42
CA GLY A 34 -5.85 -14.57 -10.50
C GLY A 34 -6.26 -15.98 -10.07
N LEU A 35 -5.91 -16.40 -8.84
CA LEU A 35 -6.41 -17.65 -8.25
C LEU A 35 -7.93 -17.65 -8.04
N GLY A 36 -8.53 -16.48 -7.86
CA GLY A 36 -9.97 -16.25 -7.83
C GLY A 36 -10.69 -16.50 -9.15
N GLY A 37 -9.96 -16.61 -10.26
CA GLY A 37 -10.51 -16.74 -11.60
C GLY A 37 -10.78 -15.39 -12.29
N LEU A 38 -11.21 -15.47 -13.55
CA LEU A 38 -11.32 -14.29 -14.42
C LEU A 38 -12.44 -13.31 -13.98
N ILE A 39 -13.55 -13.81 -13.46
CA ILE A 39 -14.73 -12.98 -13.15
C ILE A 39 -14.45 -12.03 -11.97
N PRO A 40 -13.97 -12.47 -10.79
CA PRO A 40 -13.59 -11.54 -9.71
C PRO A 40 -12.56 -10.50 -10.16
N LEU A 41 -11.56 -10.93 -10.95
CA LEU A 41 -10.52 -10.05 -11.46
C LEU A 41 -11.10 -8.90 -12.30
N LEU A 42 -12.03 -9.19 -13.21
CA LEU A 42 -12.70 -8.16 -14.02
C LEU A 42 -13.58 -7.23 -13.17
N VAL A 43 -14.28 -7.77 -12.19
CA VAL A 43 -15.12 -6.96 -11.28
C VAL A 43 -14.25 -6.00 -10.47
N ILE A 44 -13.15 -6.49 -9.89
CA ILE A 44 -12.20 -5.66 -9.14
C ILE A 44 -11.57 -4.61 -10.06
N LEU A 45 -11.18 -4.97 -11.28
CA LEU A 45 -10.61 -4.03 -12.24
C LEU A 45 -11.53 -2.82 -12.50
N VAL A 46 -12.84 -3.08 -12.64
CA VAL A 46 -13.83 -2.02 -12.91
C VAL A 46 -14.16 -1.23 -11.64
N LEU A 47 -14.27 -1.89 -10.48
CA LEU A 47 -14.69 -1.25 -9.23
C LEU A 47 -13.55 -0.52 -8.50
N ALA A 48 -12.31 -1.00 -8.60
CA ALA A 48 -11.18 -0.45 -7.87
C ALA A 48 -10.95 1.04 -8.21
N PHE A 49 -11.08 1.40 -9.49
CA PHE A 49 -10.90 2.79 -9.93
C PHE A 49 -11.91 3.77 -9.31
N PRO A 50 -13.25 3.62 -9.47
CA PRO A 50 -14.21 4.55 -8.88
C PRO A 50 -14.16 4.54 -7.35
N MET A 51 -13.97 3.37 -6.71
CA MET A 51 -13.90 3.29 -5.25
C MET A 51 -12.71 4.09 -4.71
N THR A 52 -11.52 3.89 -5.26
CA THR A 52 -10.32 4.61 -4.80
C THR A 52 -10.36 6.08 -5.21
N TYR A 53 -10.72 6.41 -6.46
CA TYR A 53 -10.73 7.78 -6.95
C TYR A 53 -11.73 8.66 -6.18
N LEU A 54 -12.96 8.19 -5.98
CA LEU A 54 -13.99 8.97 -5.28
C LEU A 54 -13.66 9.13 -3.79
N ALA A 55 -13.15 8.09 -3.13
CA ALA A 55 -12.74 8.17 -1.74
C ALA A 55 -11.60 9.18 -1.53
N HIS A 56 -10.53 9.09 -2.34
CA HIS A 56 -9.41 10.03 -2.25
C HIS A 56 -9.84 11.46 -2.58
N ARG A 57 -10.67 11.66 -3.61
CA ARG A 57 -11.19 12.98 -3.97
C ARG A 57 -12.00 13.61 -2.84
N ASN A 58 -12.84 12.83 -2.17
CA ASN A 58 -13.64 13.30 -1.04
C ASN A 58 -12.74 13.62 0.17
N LEU A 59 -11.73 12.78 0.44
CA LEU A 59 -10.77 13.04 1.51
C LEU A 59 -9.96 14.33 1.24
N CYS A 60 -9.48 14.54 0.02
CA CYS A 60 -8.79 15.79 -0.33
C CYS A 60 -9.69 17.01 -0.14
N ARG A 61 -10.95 16.94 -0.56
CA ARG A 61 -11.92 18.05 -0.36
C ARG A 61 -12.19 18.30 1.12
N PHE A 62 -12.28 17.24 1.90
CA PHE A 62 -12.46 17.31 3.33
C PHE A 62 -11.26 18.02 3.98
N VAL A 63 -10.03 17.54 3.77
CA VAL A 63 -8.82 18.13 4.35
C VAL A 63 -8.61 19.58 3.91
N LEU A 64 -8.80 19.89 2.62
CA LEU A 64 -8.63 21.24 2.06
C LEU A 64 -9.74 22.21 2.46
N SER A 65 -10.78 21.75 3.16
CA SER A 65 -11.85 22.63 3.62
C SER A 65 -11.51 23.38 4.91
N SER A 66 -10.38 23.05 5.57
CA SER A 66 -9.90 23.88 6.67
C SER A 66 -9.34 25.22 6.18
N SER A 67 -9.60 26.27 6.95
CA SER A 67 -9.07 27.62 6.72
C SER A 67 -7.57 27.73 7.06
N ASN A 68 -7.02 26.84 7.88
CA ASN A 68 -5.62 26.88 8.28
C ASN A 68 -4.82 25.74 7.62
N PRO A 69 -3.78 26.06 6.83
CA PRO A 69 -2.96 25.06 6.14
C PRO A 69 -2.20 24.08 7.04
N LYS A 70 -2.13 24.33 8.36
CA LYS A 70 -1.42 23.48 9.32
C LYS A 70 -2.34 22.49 10.05
N ASP A 71 -3.63 22.49 9.73
CA ASP A 71 -4.58 21.63 10.42
C ASP A 71 -4.56 20.22 9.85
N ASP A 72 -4.50 19.24 10.75
CA ASP A 72 -4.53 17.82 10.39
C ASP A 72 -5.97 17.29 10.23
N ILE A 73 -6.09 16.10 9.65
CA ILE A 73 -7.37 15.40 9.40
C ILE A 73 -8.24 15.31 10.67
N THR A 74 -7.61 15.12 11.83
CA THR A 74 -8.30 15.04 13.13
C THR A 74 -8.93 16.37 13.53
N PHE A 75 -8.25 17.49 13.28
CA PHE A 75 -8.77 18.82 13.54
C PHE A 75 -9.93 19.17 12.60
N VAL A 76 -9.80 18.83 11.33
CA VAL A 76 -10.88 19.01 10.34
C VAL A 76 -12.10 18.17 10.73
N ALA A 77 -11.90 16.94 11.18
CA ALA A 77 -12.98 16.07 11.65
C ALA A 77 -13.70 16.61 12.89
N GLU A 78 -12.96 17.15 13.85
CA GLU A 78 -13.57 17.80 15.02
C GLU A 78 -14.35 19.06 14.62
N SER A 79 -13.82 19.86 13.69
CA SER A 79 -14.48 21.07 13.20
C SER A 79 -15.79 20.78 12.45
N TYR A 80 -15.84 19.69 11.67
CA TYR A 80 -17.02 19.30 10.89
C TYR A 80 -18.06 18.52 11.70
N PHE A 81 -17.63 17.57 12.52
CA PHE A 81 -18.53 16.64 13.23
C PHE A 81 -18.69 16.98 14.72
N GLY A 82 -18.02 18.02 15.21
CA GLY A 82 -17.96 18.38 16.62
C GLY A 82 -17.03 17.47 17.43
N LYS A 83 -16.87 17.78 18.73
CA LYS A 83 -15.96 17.08 19.66
C LYS A 83 -16.14 15.55 19.67
N GLY A 84 -17.39 15.08 19.71
CA GLY A 84 -17.70 13.65 19.74
C GLY A 84 -17.36 12.94 18.43
N GLY A 85 -17.69 13.54 17.29
CA GLY A 85 -17.39 12.97 15.97
C GLY A 85 -15.90 13.00 15.64
N GLY A 86 -15.20 14.09 16.00
CA GLY A 86 -13.75 14.19 15.86
C GLY A 86 -13.01 13.11 16.65
N PHE A 87 -13.44 12.83 17.88
CA PHE A 87 -12.90 11.74 18.69
C PHE A 87 -13.10 10.36 18.02
N LEU A 88 -14.31 10.07 17.52
CA LEU A 88 -14.60 8.81 16.84
C LEU A 88 -13.72 8.61 15.60
N ILE A 89 -13.60 9.65 14.75
CA ILE A 89 -12.76 9.60 13.55
C ILE A 89 -11.29 9.41 13.92
N THR A 90 -10.80 10.08 14.95
CA THR A 90 -9.43 9.92 15.44
C THR A 90 -9.18 8.49 15.93
N LEU A 91 -10.14 7.90 16.65
CA LEU A 91 -10.07 6.51 17.10
C LEU A 91 -10.03 5.53 15.92
N LEU A 92 -10.91 5.72 14.93
CA LEU A 92 -10.94 4.93 13.68
C LEU A 92 -9.61 5.05 12.92
N TYR A 93 -9.07 6.26 12.82
CA TYR A 93 -7.79 6.54 12.18
C TYR A 93 -6.63 5.80 12.87
N PHE A 94 -6.61 5.81 14.21
CA PHE A 94 -5.64 5.06 15.00
C PHE A 94 -5.73 3.55 14.74
N PHE A 95 -6.94 2.98 14.81
CA PHE A 95 -7.15 1.54 14.54
C PHE A 95 -6.90 1.15 13.09
N ALA A 96 -6.98 2.07 12.14
CA ALA A 96 -6.62 1.79 10.75
C ALA A 96 -5.09 1.74 10.58
N ILE A 97 -4.37 2.72 11.11
CA ILE A 97 -2.92 2.86 10.86
C ILE A 97 -2.07 1.93 11.73
N LEU A 98 -2.44 1.77 13.02
CA LEU A 98 -1.63 0.97 13.95
C LEU A 98 -1.42 -0.48 13.44
N PRO A 99 -2.46 -1.23 13.03
CA PRO A 99 -2.27 -2.59 12.52
C PRO A 99 -1.44 -2.62 11.23
N ILE A 100 -1.64 -1.67 10.32
CA ILE A 100 -0.85 -1.56 9.09
C ILE A 100 0.64 -1.43 9.45
N LEU A 101 0.98 -0.55 10.38
CA LEU A 101 2.36 -0.34 10.83
C LEU A 101 2.95 -1.60 11.48
N LEU A 102 2.17 -2.31 12.31
CA LEU A 102 2.61 -3.57 12.94
C LEU A 102 2.86 -4.68 11.91
N VAL A 103 1.94 -4.89 10.97
CA VAL A 103 2.07 -5.92 9.94
C VAL A 103 3.26 -5.61 9.00
N TYR A 104 3.43 -4.36 8.59
CA TYR A 104 4.56 -3.96 7.74
C TYR A 104 5.90 -4.15 8.44
N SER A 105 6.04 -3.77 9.71
CA SER A 105 7.29 -3.95 10.46
C SER A 105 7.65 -5.43 10.65
N ALA A 106 6.66 -6.28 10.93
CA ALA A 106 6.84 -7.73 11.02
C ALA A 106 7.24 -8.36 9.67
N ASN A 107 6.62 -7.93 8.58
CA ASN A 107 6.93 -8.42 7.23
C ASN A 107 8.31 -7.98 6.75
N LEU A 108 8.72 -6.74 7.01
CA LEU A 108 10.07 -6.27 6.68
C LEU A 108 11.15 -7.07 7.41
N THR A 109 10.94 -7.35 8.69
CA THR A 109 11.85 -8.20 9.47
C THR A 109 11.94 -9.59 8.86
N THR A 110 10.80 -10.20 8.55
CA THR A 110 10.75 -11.56 7.99
C THR A 110 11.44 -11.62 6.62
N THR A 111 11.14 -10.67 5.73
CA THR A 111 11.73 -10.58 4.39
C THR A 111 13.25 -10.40 4.46
N LEU A 112 13.75 -9.56 5.37
CA LEU A 112 15.20 -9.36 5.53
C LEU A 112 15.89 -10.61 6.07
N LEU A 113 15.29 -11.32 7.04
CA LEU A 113 15.86 -12.58 7.54
C LEU A 113 15.89 -13.64 6.44
N GLU A 114 14.78 -13.80 5.71
CA GLU A 114 14.70 -14.75 4.58
C GLU A 114 15.71 -14.40 3.48
N PHE A 115 15.91 -13.12 3.19
CA PHE A 115 16.94 -12.67 2.25
C PHE A 115 18.36 -13.03 2.72
N LEU A 116 18.67 -12.83 4.01
CA LEU A 116 19.98 -13.23 4.57
C LEU A 116 20.21 -14.74 4.51
N ILE A 117 19.18 -15.53 4.79
CA ILE A 117 19.26 -16.99 4.74
C ILE A 117 19.44 -17.46 3.29
N ASN A 118 18.58 -16.99 2.37
CA ASN A 118 18.54 -17.51 1.01
C ASN A 118 19.61 -16.94 0.07
N GLN A 119 20.04 -15.69 0.26
CA GLN A 119 21.04 -15.06 -0.61
C GLN A 119 22.45 -15.07 -0.01
N PHE A 120 22.59 -14.97 1.31
CA PHE A 120 23.90 -14.98 1.97
C PHE A 120 24.24 -16.33 2.61
N ASN A 121 23.38 -17.35 2.49
CA ASN A 121 23.55 -18.68 3.08
C ASN A 121 23.83 -18.63 4.59
N PHE A 122 23.21 -17.67 5.29
CA PHE A 122 23.32 -17.62 6.75
C PHE A 122 22.57 -18.78 7.39
N ASN A 123 23.05 -19.23 8.54
CA ASN A 123 22.40 -20.32 9.28
C ASN A 123 21.00 -19.86 9.74
N ALA A 124 19.97 -20.60 9.32
CA ALA A 124 18.59 -20.28 9.59
C ALA A 124 18.28 -20.21 11.10
N ASP A 125 18.78 -21.17 11.89
CA ASP A 125 18.50 -21.25 13.32
C ASP A 125 19.04 -20.02 14.08
N LEU A 126 20.27 -19.63 13.77
CA LEU A 126 20.91 -18.44 14.36
C LEU A 126 20.21 -17.15 13.91
N THR A 127 19.82 -17.08 12.64
CA THR A 127 19.20 -15.89 12.03
C THR A 127 17.79 -15.67 12.58
N HIS A 128 16.99 -16.73 12.74
CA HIS A 128 15.67 -16.66 13.36
C HIS A 128 15.74 -16.34 14.86
N ALA A 129 16.74 -16.86 15.59
CA ALA A 129 16.96 -16.51 17.00
C ALA A 129 17.26 -15.01 17.19
N ALA A 130 17.93 -14.38 16.22
CA ALA A 130 18.24 -12.95 16.23
C ALA A 130 17.07 -12.04 15.82
N ARG A 131 15.88 -12.59 15.53
CA ARG A 131 14.72 -11.83 15.01
C ARG A 131 14.36 -10.61 15.85
N TRP A 132 14.40 -10.72 17.18
CA TRP A 132 14.06 -9.62 18.09
C TRP A 132 15.02 -8.43 17.92
N TRP A 133 16.32 -8.69 17.83
CA TRP A 133 17.34 -7.67 17.60
C TRP A 133 17.20 -7.02 16.23
N VAL A 134 16.97 -7.84 15.19
CA VAL A 134 16.81 -7.36 13.82
C VAL A 134 15.54 -6.51 13.69
N SER A 135 14.43 -6.93 14.28
CA SER A 135 13.19 -6.16 14.31
C SER A 135 13.36 -4.81 15.01
N PHE A 136 14.04 -4.80 16.16
CA PHE A 136 14.30 -3.57 16.90
C PHE A 136 15.17 -2.60 16.08
N LEU A 137 16.20 -3.10 15.42
CA LEU A 137 17.08 -2.30 14.56
C LEU A 137 16.30 -1.71 13.37
N ILE A 138 15.52 -2.53 12.66
CA ILE A 138 14.72 -2.06 11.50
C ILE A 138 13.74 -0.98 11.93
N VAL A 139 12.94 -1.24 12.96
CA VAL A 139 11.95 -0.26 13.45
C VAL A 139 12.64 1.00 13.96
N GLY A 140 13.75 0.87 14.69
CA GLY A 140 14.55 2.00 15.16
C GLY A 140 15.06 2.88 14.03
N VAL A 141 15.57 2.28 12.95
CA VAL A 141 16.01 3.01 11.74
C VAL A 141 14.83 3.72 11.07
N LEU A 142 13.69 3.04 10.91
CA LEU A 142 12.49 3.65 10.30
C LEU A 142 11.98 4.85 11.10
N VAL A 143 11.93 4.74 12.43
CA VAL A 143 11.55 5.84 13.32
C VAL A 143 12.55 6.98 13.24
N LEU A 144 13.85 6.69 13.20
CA LEU A 144 14.89 7.71 13.05
C LEU A 144 14.73 8.49 11.73
N ILE A 145 14.45 7.79 10.62
CA ILE A 145 14.15 8.44 9.34
C ILE A 145 12.90 9.31 9.43
N SER A 146 11.87 8.87 10.16
CA SER A 146 10.64 9.66 10.35
C SER A 146 10.88 10.96 11.12
N ILE A 147 11.85 10.98 12.06
CA ILE A 147 12.17 12.17 12.86
C ILE A 147 12.94 13.22 12.04
N LEU A 148 13.65 12.80 10.98
CA LEU A 148 14.42 13.69 10.09
C LEU A 148 13.55 14.62 9.21
N GLY A 149 12.23 14.46 9.26
CA GLY A 149 11.25 15.36 8.64
C GLY A 149 10.72 14.90 7.29
N GLU A 150 9.58 15.47 6.89
CA GLU A 150 8.80 15.11 5.70
C GLU A 150 9.59 15.22 4.39
N ASN A 151 10.46 16.22 4.26
CA ASN A 151 11.30 16.40 3.07
C ASN A 151 12.26 15.23 2.84
N VAL A 152 12.77 14.62 3.92
CA VAL A 152 13.67 13.47 3.83
C VAL A 152 12.87 12.22 3.45
N VAL A 153 11.72 12.02 4.08
CA VAL A 153 10.83 10.88 3.81
C VAL A 153 10.34 10.87 2.37
N THR A 154 9.78 12.00 1.90
CA THR A 154 9.25 12.12 0.52
C THR A 154 10.35 11.93 -0.53
N LYS A 155 11.56 12.43 -0.27
CA LYS A 155 12.71 12.23 -1.17
C LYS A 155 13.18 10.78 -1.19
N ALA A 156 13.27 10.13 -0.02
CA ALA A 156 13.64 8.72 0.07
C ALA A 156 12.64 7.82 -0.65
N MET A 157 11.33 8.01 -0.42
CA MET A 157 10.27 7.27 -1.09
C MET A 157 10.30 7.50 -2.60
N SER A 158 10.39 8.76 -3.04
CA SER A 158 10.47 9.08 -4.48
C SER A 158 11.70 8.45 -5.14
N PHE A 159 12.85 8.38 -4.44
CA PHE A 159 14.04 7.72 -4.97
C PHE A 159 13.86 6.20 -5.10
N LEU A 160 13.26 5.56 -4.10
CA LEU A 160 13.03 4.11 -4.05
C LEU A 160 12.04 3.63 -5.12
N VAL A 161 11.09 4.48 -5.50
CA VAL A 161 10.07 4.18 -6.52
C VAL A 161 10.68 3.91 -7.89
N PHE A 162 11.71 4.64 -8.31
CA PHE A 162 12.31 4.48 -9.64
C PHE A 162 12.90 3.10 -9.90
N PRO A 163 13.85 2.57 -9.09
CA PRO A 163 14.35 1.22 -9.30
C PRO A 163 13.24 0.19 -9.19
N PHE A 164 12.25 0.41 -8.32
CA PHE A 164 11.12 -0.50 -8.17
C PHE A 164 10.27 -0.59 -9.45
N ILE A 165 9.90 0.54 -10.07
CA ILE A 165 9.19 0.56 -11.36
C ILE A 165 10.00 -0.17 -12.43
N ILE A 166 11.31 0.07 -12.48
CA ILE A 166 12.20 -0.56 -13.45
C ILE A 166 12.19 -2.09 -13.27
N PHE A 167 12.31 -2.56 -12.02
CA PHE A 167 12.22 -4.00 -11.72
C PHE A 167 10.87 -4.57 -12.13
N LEU A 168 9.76 -3.92 -11.79
CA LEU A 168 8.43 -4.39 -12.20
C LEU A 168 8.28 -4.46 -13.72
N PHE A 169 8.80 -3.47 -14.44
CA PHE A 169 8.75 -3.46 -15.90
C PHE A 169 9.57 -4.63 -16.49
N ILE A 170 10.78 -4.86 -15.97
CA ILE A 170 11.61 -6.00 -16.39
C ILE A 170 10.93 -7.32 -16.07
N PHE A 171 10.40 -7.49 -14.85
CA PHE A 171 9.64 -8.69 -14.46
C PHE A 171 8.44 -8.92 -15.36
N SER A 172 7.70 -7.86 -15.71
CA SER A 172 6.57 -7.94 -16.64
C SER A 172 7.00 -8.48 -18.00
N LEU A 173 8.13 -8.00 -18.56
CA LEU A 173 8.68 -8.50 -19.81
C LEU A 173 9.16 -9.97 -19.71
N LEU A 174 9.80 -10.34 -18.60
CA LEU A 174 10.27 -11.71 -18.36
C LEU A 174 9.14 -12.72 -18.21
N LEU A 175 7.95 -12.28 -17.78
CA LEU A 175 6.78 -13.14 -17.62
C LEU A 175 5.98 -13.35 -18.91
N ILE A 176 6.23 -12.59 -19.99
CA ILE A 176 5.53 -12.76 -21.29
C ILE A 176 5.58 -14.22 -21.79
N PRO A 177 6.72 -14.93 -21.76
CA PRO A 177 6.78 -16.34 -22.19
C PRO A 177 5.96 -17.29 -21.32
N GLN A 178 5.62 -16.90 -20.09
CA GLN A 178 4.83 -17.71 -19.15
C GLN A 178 3.33 -17.44 -19.27
N TRP A 179 2.89 -16.54 -20.15
CA TRP A 179 1.47 -16.25 -20.33
C TRP A 179 0.73 -17.48 -20.84
N ASN A 180 -0.37 -17.80 -20.16
CA ASN A 180 -1.25 -18.92 -20.50
C ASN A 180 -2.67 -18.40 -20.73
N SER A 181 -3.33 -18.89 -21.78
CA SER A 181 -4.73 -18.58 -22.08
C SER A 181 -5.73 -19.46 -21.33
N SER A 182 -5.27 -20.35 -20.46
CA SER A 182 -6.12 -21.27 -19.65
C SER A 182 -7.18 -20.56 -18.81
N LEU A 183 -6.93 -19.33 -18.40
CA LEU A 183 -7.88 -18.49 -17.67
C LEU A 183 -9.10 -18.12 -18.51
N PHE A 184 -8.96 -18.01 -19.84
CA PHE A 184 -10.05 -17.68 -20.75
C PHE A 184 -10.84 -18.91 -21.22
N THR A 185 -10.25 -20.10 -21.16
CA THR A 185 -10.94 -21.34 -21.55
C THR A 185 -11.77 -21.95 -20.42
N ASN A 186 -11.42 -21.67 -19.15
CA ASN A 186 -12.11 -22.21 -17.98
C ASN A 186 -12.93 -21.12 -17.25
N VAL A 187 -13.68 -20.33 -18.02
CA VAL A 187 -14.55 -19.30 -17.43
C VAL A 187 -15.82 -19.97 -16.90
N ASP A 188 -15.84 -20.22 -15.60
CA ASP A 188 -17.01 -20.76 -14.91
C ASP A 188 -17.84 -19.63 -14.27
N PHE A 189 -19.02 -19.36 -14.84
CA PHE A 189 -19.95 -18.35 -14.32
C PHE A 189 -20.69 -18.80 -13.05
N SER A 190 -20.65 -20.10 -12.71
CA SER A 190 -21.24 -20.60 -11.47
C SER A 190 -20.48 -20.13 -10.23
N VAL A 191 -19.22 -19.69 -10.40
CA VAL A 191 -18.37 -19.14 -9.34
C VAL A 191 -19.05 -17.98 -8.61
N ILE A 192 -19.86 -17.16 -9.29
CA ILE A 192 -20.60 -16.03 -8.69
C ILE A 192 -21.51 -16.48 -7.52
N SER A 193 -22.04 -17.71 -7.58
CA SER A 193 -22.93 -18.27 -6.56
C SER A 193 -22.19 -18.90 -5.37
N THR A 194 -20.87 -19.09 -5.49
CA THR A 194 -20.06 -19.71 -4.43
C THR A 194 -19.63 -18.70 -3.37
N SER A 195 -19.52 -19.15 -2.12
CA SER A 195 -18.98 -18.34 -1.02
C SER A 195 -17.57 -17.82 -1.30
N ASN A 196 -16.76 -18.58 -2.04
CA ASN A 196 -15.39 -18.23 -2.39
C ASN A 196 -15.31 -16.97 -3.25
N PHE A 197 -16.29 -16.70 -4.12
CA PHE A 197 -16.31 -15.47 -4.92
C PHE A 197 -16.33 -14.21 -4.04
N TRP A 198 -17.21 -14.19 -3.04
CA TRP A 198 -17.35 -13.06 -2.13
C TRP A 198 -16.13 -12.89 -1.23
N VAL A 199 -15.53 -14.00 -0.79
CA VAL A 199 -14.28 -13.97 0.01
C VAL A 199 -13.13 -13.43 -0.82
N THR A 200 -12.97 -13.86 -2.08
CA THR A 200 -11.94 -13.31 -2.97
C THR A 200 -12.15 -11.83 -3.25
N LEU A 201 -13.39 -11.40 -3.46
CA LEU A 201 -13.71 -10.00 -3.71
C LEU A 201 -13.50 -9.11 -2.47
N TRP A 202 -13.61 -9.69 -1.27
CA TRP A 202 -13.32 -9.00 -0.01
C TRP A 202 -11.82 -8.93 0.33
N LEU A 203 -11.05 -9.95 -0.06
CA LEU A 203 -9.61 -10.04 0.20
C LEU A 203 -8.75 -9.15 -0.70
N VAL A 204 -9.30 -8.70 -1.83
CA VAL A 204 -8.63 -7.80 -2.78
C VAL A 204 -9.15 -6.38 -2.63
#